data_AF-A0A6B2EYL9-F1
#
_entry.id   AF-A0A6B2EYL9-F1
#
_cell.length_a   1.000
_cell.length_b   1.000
_cell.length_c   1.000
_cell.angle_alpha   90.00
_cell.angle_beta   90.00
_cell.angle_gamma   90.00
#
_symmetry.space_group_name_H-M   'P 1'
#
loop_
_entity.id
_entity.type
_entity.pdbx_description
1 polymer ?
#
loop_
_entity_poly.entity_id
_entity_poly.type
_entity_poly.pdbx_seq_one_letter_code
_entity_poly.pdbx_strand_id
1 'polypeptide(L)' 'EAGIADYWFKYVGLNGAIVGMTTFGESAPAEQLFEEYGFTVDNVVAKAKALL' A
#
# COMPACT_ATOMS: atom_id res chain seq x y z
N GLU A 1 0.40 -4.88 -2.31
CA GLU A 1 0.65 -6.19 -1.66
C GLU A 1 0.71 -5.98 -0.15
N ALA A 2 0.07 -6.81 0.66
CA ALA A 2 0.13 -6.72 2.12
C ALA A 2 1.47 -7.26 2.68
N GLY A 3 2.57 -6.64 2.25
CA GLY A 3 3.95 -6.99 2.57
C GLY A 3 4.88 -5.80 2.34
N ILE A 4 6.18 -5.97 2.59
CA ILE A 4 7.15 -4.88 2.52
C ILE A 4 7.12 -4.17 1.16
N ALA A 5 6.91 -2.85 1.17
CA ALA A 5 6.75 -2.07 -0.06
C ALA A 5 7.99 -2.13 -0.95
N ASP A 6 9.19 -2.09 -0.36
CA ASP A 6 10.46 -1.89 -1.07
C ASP A 6 10.73 -2.92 -2.18
N TYR A 7 10.23 -4.14 -2.02
CA TYR A 7 10.37 -5.20 -3.01
C TYR A 7 9.86 -4.78 -4.40
N TRP A 8 8.85 -3.90 -4.46
CA TRP A 8 8.19 -3.51 -5.70
C TRP A 8 8.88 -2.37 -6.44
N PHE A 9 9.85 -1.65 -5.84
CA PHE A 9 10.54 -0.55 -6.50
C PHE A 9 11.25 -0.97 -7.80
N LYS A 10 11.75 -2.21 -7.90
CA LYS A 10 12.36 -2.74 -9.13
C LYS A 10 11.40 -2.84 -10.33
N TYR A 11 10.09 -2.84 -10.07
CA TYR A 11 9.06 -2.97 -11.10
C TYR A 11 8.37 -1.65 -11.42
N VAL A 12 8.10 -0.85 -10.39
CA VAL A 12 7.37 0.42 -10.56
C VAL A 12 8.32 1.62 -10.76
N GLY A 13 9.62 1.44 -10.51
CA GLY A 13 10.62 2.50 -10.58
C GLY A 13 10.50 3.54 -9.45
N LEU A 14 11.38 4.54 -9.48
CA LEU A 14 11.43 5.60 -8.46
C LEU A 14 10.23 6.56 -8.52
N ASN A 15 9.60 6.66 -9.70
CA ASN A 15 8.42 7.50 -9.93
C ASN A 15 7.11 6.71 -9.83
N GLY A 16 7.16 5.42 -9.48
CA GLY A 16 5.97 4.61 -9.30
C GLY A 16 5.33 4.79 -7.93
N ALA A 17 4.14 4.20 -7.74
CA ALA A 17 3.46 4.17 -6.46
C ALA A 17 3.25 2.72 -6.00
N ILE A 18 3.36 2.49 -4.69
CA ILE A 18 3.17 1.19 -4.05
C ILE A 18 2.13 1.34 -2.95
N VAL A 19 1.19 0.39 -2.89
CA VAL A 19 0.31 0.14 -1.74
C VAL A 19 0.81 -1.12 -1.07
N GLY A 20 1.52 -0.96 0.05
CA GLY A 20 2.12 -2.04 0.83
C GLY A 20 2.55 -1.56 2.22
N MET A 21 3.12 -2.47 2.99
CA MET A 21 3.50 -2.27 4.39
C MET A 21 4.91 -1.68 4.51
N THR A 22 5.12 -0.83 5.53
CA THR A 22 6.44 -0.33 5.94
C THR A 22 6.70 -0.50 7.43
N THR A 23 5.77 -1.15 8.14
CA THR A 23 5.80 -1.38 9.59
C THR A 23 5.40 -2.82 9.91
N PHE A 24 5.54 -3.22 11.18
CA PHE A 24 4.87 -4.41 11.69
C PHE A 24 3.36 -4.23 11.68
N GLY A 25 2.65 -5.35 11.82
CA GLY A 25 1.20 -5.38 12.02
C GLY A 25 0.81 -5.15 13.48
N GLU A 26 -0.49 -5.13 13.72
CA GLU A 26 -1.09 -4.95 15.04
C GLU A 26 -2.14 -6.04 15.32
N SER A 27 -2.51 -6.22 16.58
CA SER A 27 -3.52 -7.21 16.98
C SER A 27 -4.94 -6.63 16.89
N ALA A 28 -5.58 -6.75 15.72
CA ALA A 28 -6.98 -6.40 15.52
C ALA A 28 -7.64 -7.24 14.41
N PRO A 29 -8.97 -7.15 14.21
CA PRO A 29 -9.64 -7.80 13.08
C PRO A 29 -9.07 -7.33 11.73
N ALA A 30 -8.98 -8.26 10.77
CA ALA A 30 -8.35 -7.99 9.47
C ALA A 30 -8.96 -6.80 8.72
N GLU A 31 -10.28 -6.64 8.76
CA GLU A 31 -10.97 -5.52 8.10
C GLU A 31 -10.49 -4.15 8.61
N GLN A 32 -10.36 -4.01 9.93
CA GLN A 32 -9.85 -2.78 10.55
C GLN A 32 -8.39 -2.55 10.19
N LEU A 33 -7.57 -3.60 10.18
CA LEU A 33 -6.16 -3.49 9.80
C LEU A 33 -5.98 -3.12 8.34
N PHE A 34 -6.80 -3.66 7.43
CA PHE A 34 -6.72 -3.30 6.01
C PHE A 34 -7.08 -1.82 5.78
N GLU A 35 -8.07 -1.29 6.50
CA GLU A 35 -8.40 0.12 6.45
C GLU A 35 -7.27 0.99 7.01
N GLU A 36 -6.77 0.66 8.20
CA GLU A 36 -5.68 1.39 8.89
C GLU A 36 -4.40 1.44 8.05
N TYR A 37 -3.99 0.32 7.44
CA TYR A 37 -2.80 0.24 6.59
C TYR A 37 -3.05 0.72 5.14
N GLY A 38 -4.23 1.26 4.85
CA GLY A 38 -4.53 1.91 3.58
C GLY A 38 -4.73 0.94 2.41
N PHE A 39 -5.08 -0.32 2.66
CA PHE A 39 -5.52 -1.27 1.62
C PHE A 39 -6.99 -1.04 1.25
N THR A 40 -7.30 0.19 0.86
CA THR A 40 -8.64 0.62 0.47
C THR A 40 -8.68 0.98 -1.01
N VAL A 41 -9.86 0.85 -1.61
CA VAL A 41 -10.07 1.22 -3.02
C VAL A 41 -9.72 2.68 -3.26
N ASP A 42 -10.15 3.57 -2.36
CA ASP A 42 -9.92 5.00 -2.48
C ASP A 42 -8.43 5.36 -2.48
N ASN A 43 -7.63 4.72 -1.61
CA ASN A 43 -6.18 4.96 -1.59
C ASN A 43 -5.50 4.46 -2.88
N VAL A 44 -5.91 3.30 -3.40
CA VAL A 44 -5.38 2.78 -4.67
C VAL A 44 -5.71 3.73 -5.82
N VAL A 45 -6.96 4.20 -5.91
CA VAL A 45 -7.40 5.13 -6.96
C VAL A 45 -6.66 6.47 -6.84
N ALA A 46 -6.49 6.99 -5.63
CA ALA A 46 -5.77 8.25 -5.39
C ALA A 46 -4.30 8.15 -5.84
N LYS A 47 -3.60 7.08 -5.45
CA LYS A 47 -2.21 6.83 -5.88
C LYS A 47 -2.10 6.65 -7.39
N ALA A 48 -3.02 5.91 -8.00
CA ALA A 48 -3.02 5.72 -9.46
C ALA A 48 -3.22 7.05 -10.21
N LYS A 49 -4.14 7.90 -9.76
CA LYS A 49 -4.37 9.22 -10.36
C LYS A 49 -3.18 10.17 -10.19
N ALA A 50 -2.45 10.07 -9.08
CA ALA A 50 -1.27 10.90 -8.83
C ALA A 50 -0.06 10.58 -9.73
N LEU A 51 -0.10 9.47 -10.48
CA LEU A 51 0.94 9.06 -11.42
C LEU A 51 0.72 9.58 -12.86
N LEU A 52 -0.44 10.19 -13.13
CA LEU A 52 -0.80 10.75 -14.45
C LEU A 52 -0.37 12.21 -14.57
#